data_AF-A0ABD2QG14-F1
#
_entry.id   AF-A0ABD2QG14-F1
#
_cell.length_a   1.000
_cell.length_b   1.000
_cell.length_c   1.000
_cell.angle_alpha   90.00
_cell.angle_beta   90.00
_cell.angle_gamma   90.00
#
_symmetry.space_group_name_H-M   'P 1'
#
loop_
_entity.id
_entity.type
_entity.pdbx_description
1 polymer ?
#
loop_
_entity_poly.entity_id
_entity_poly.type
_entity_poly.pdbx_seq_one_letter_code
_entity_poly.pdbx_strand_id
1 'polypeptide(L)'
;MTKKGVIKALTSFSITQQRNIVFVLEAVPQQSLENANNEMYSGELIMTVMFAGRNSGSCKIHLPDIAFKLASDPDRLWQPFPYLTLSLQALLILILSDFYSVTPIHVKLSKN
;
A
#
# COMPACT_ATOMS: atom_id res chain seq x y z
N MET A 1 -4.41 2.00 13.57
CA MET A 1 -4.87 0.60 13.78
C MET A 1 -4.07 -0.30 12.84
N THR A 2 -3.45 -1.38 13.31
CA THR A 2 -2.81 -2.35 12.40
C THR A 2 -3.90 -3.11 11.64
N LYS A 3 -4.05 -2.91 10.33
CA LYS A 3 -5.00 -3.72 9.56
C LYS A 3 -4.40 -5.12 9.33
N LYS A 4 -4.77 -6.06 10.20
CA LYS A 4 -4.38 -7.48 10.14
C LYS A 4 -4.75 -8.05 8.76
N GLY A 5 -3.81 -8.74 8.11
CA GLY A 5 -4.07 -9.52 6.89
C GLY A 5 -3.50 -8.98 5.59
N VAL A 6 -3.07 -7.71 5.54
CA VAL A 6 -2.42 -7.12 4.33
C VAL A 6 -1.05 -7.73 4.11
N ILE A 7 -0.21 -7.75 5.15
CA ILE A 7 1.13 -8.36 5.09
C ILE A 7 0.99 -9.85 5.39
N LYS A 8 1.36 -10.69 4.42
CA LYS A 8 1.34 -12.16 4.52
C LYS A 8 2.70 -12.73 4.92
N ALA A 9 3.78 -12.12 4.44
CA ALA A 9 5.14 -12.47 4.86
C ALA A 9 6.04 -11.24 4.85
N LEU A 10 6.95 -11.20 5.83
CA LEU A 10 8.02 -10.21 5.93
C LEU A 10 9.31 -10.94 6.32
N THR A 11 10.11 -11.30 5.33
CA THR A 11 11.32 -12.13 5.50
C THR A 11 12.55 -11.25 5.67
N SER A 12 13.69 -11.84 6.07
CA SER A 12 14.97 -11.13 6.22
C SER A 12 15.06 -10.09 7.36
N PHE A 13 14.02 -9.95 8.18
CA PHE A 13 14.01 -9.10 9.37
C PHE A 13 13.65 -9.91 10.62
N SER A 14 14.38 -9.70 11.71
CA SER A 14 13.98 -10.17 13.04
C SER A 14 12.69 -9.48 13.50
N ILE A 15 11.97 -10.10 14.43
CA ILE A 15 10.73 -9.54 15.00
C ILE A 15 10.94 -8.11 15.54
N THR A 16 12.11 -7.83 16.11
CA THR A 16 12.46 -6.50 16.63
C THR A 16 12.64 -5.49 15.49
N GLN A 17 13.27 -5.89 14.38
CA GLN A 17 13.45 -5.03 13.20
C GLN A 17 12.13 -4.77 12.47
N GLN A 18 11.24 -5.75 12.41
CA GLN A 18 9.91 -5.59 11.79
C GLN A 18 9.08 -4.47 12.42
N ARG A 19 9.25 -4.21 13.73
CA ARG A 19 8.57 -3.11 14.43
C ARG A 19 8.97 -1.71 13.95
N ASN A 20 10.12 -1.61 13.30
CA ASN A 20 10.67 -0.36 12.79
C ASN A 20 10.42 -0.17 11.29
N ILE A 21 9.63 -1.05 10.68
CA ILE A 21 9.18 -0.93 9.29
C ILE A 21 7.84 -0.19 9.27
N VAL A 22 7.78 0.87 8.46
CA VAL A 22 6.57 1.64 8.20
C VAL A 22 6.34 1.66 6.69
N PHE A 23 5.11 1.35 6.29
CA PHE A 23 4.66 1.50 4.91
C PHE A 23 3.84 2.79 4.83
N VAL A 24 4.23 3.67 3.92
CA VAL A 24 3.53 4.93 3.62
C VAL A 24 2.90 4.79 2.25
N LEU A 25 1.61 5.08 2.14
CA LEU A 25 0.87 5.10 0.87
C LEU A 25 0.49 6.54 0.56
N GLU A 26 0.83 7.02 -0.64
CA GLU A 26 0.58 8.40 -1.08
C GLU A 26 -0.11 8.41 -2.45
N ALA A 27 -1.18 9.21 -2.58
CA ALA A 27 -1.92 9.31 -3.83
C ALA A 27 -1.08 10.10 -4.82
N VAL A 28 -1.04 9.67 -6.07
CA VAL A 28 -0.49 10.53 -7.12
C VAL A 28 -1.63 11.43 -7.61
N PRO A 29 -1.57 12.75 -7.38
CA PRO A 29 -2.56 13.66 -7.94
C PRO A 29 -2.50 13.57 -9.47
N GLN A 30 -3.65 13.44 -10.11
CA GLN A 30 -3.72 13.55 -11.57
C GLN A 30 -3.45 15.01 -11.91
N GLN A 31 -2.37 15.29 -12.64
CA GLN A 31 -2.17 16.63 -13.19
C GLN A 31 -3.27 16.87 -14.22
N SER A 32 -4.34 17.56 -13.80
CA SER A 32 -5.39 18.02 -14.70
C SER A 32 -4.80 19.09 -15.61
N LEU A 33 -4.62 18.75 -16.89
CA LEU A 33 -4.67 19.76 -17.94
C LEU A 33 -6.06 20.41 -17.87
N GLU A 34 -6.07 21.66 -17.41
CA GLU A 34 -7.13 22.66 -17.58
C GLU A 34 -8.57 22.15 -17.44
N ASN A 35 -9.08 22.07 -16.20
CA ASN A 35 -10.33 22.72 -15.80
C ASN A 35 -10.60 22.46 -14.32
N ALA A 36 -10.69 23.56 -13.57
CA ALA A 36 -10.98 23.57 -12.14
C ALA A 36 -12.35 22.92 -11.86
N ASN A 37 -12.37 22.06 -10.83
CA ASN A 37 -13.50 21.67 -9.95
C ASN A 37 -13.76 20.17 -9.77
N ASN A 38 -12.97 19.27 -10.37
CA ASN A 38 -12.97 17.86 -9.98
C ASN A 38 -11.54 17.36 -9.84
N GLU A 39 -11.06 17.19 -8.60
CA GLU A 39 -9.86 16.42 -8.33
C GLU A 39 -10.14 14.95 -8.72
N MET A 40 -9.84 14.60 -9.97
CA MET A 40 -9.86 13.22 -10.42
C MET A 40 -8.57 12.56 -9.93
N TYR A 41 -8.68 11.52 -9.11
CA TYR A 41 -7.53 10.70 -8.73
C TYR A 41 -7.16 9.79 -9.89
N SER A 42 -5.89 9.75 -10.27
CA SER A 42 -5.38 8.95 -11.39
C SER A 42 -5.53 7.43 -11.20
N GLY A 43 -5.92 7.00 -10.00
CA GLY A 43 -5.88 5.61 -9.58
C GLY A 43 -4.46 5.09 -9.31
N GLU A 44 -3.46 5.98 -9.28
CA GLU A 44 -2.09 5.63 -8.92
C GLU A 44 -1.76 5.99 -7.46
N LEU A 45 -1.04 5.10 -6.79
CA LEU A 45 -0.43 5.33 -5.49
C LEU A 45 1.06 5.05 -5.54
N ILE A 46 1.81 5.72 -4.67
CA ILE A 46 3.19 5.38 -4.35
C ILE A 46 3.20 4.72 -2.97
N MET A 47 3.73 3.51 -2.89
CA MET A 47 4.03 2.85 -1.63
C MET A 47 5.52 3.02 -1.33
N THR A 48 5.84 3.68 -0.21
CA THR A 48 7.19 3.88 0.29
C THR A 48 7.42 3.04 1.54
N VAL A 49 8.54 2.32 1.58
CA VAL A 49 8.97 1.54 2.75
C VAL A 49 9.99 2.36 3.52
N MET A 50 9.69 2.62 4.78
CA MET A 50 10.58 3.29 5.72
C MET A 50 11.11 2.28 6.73
N PHE A 51 12.43 2.13 6.83
CA PHE A 51 13.09 1.33 7.86
C PHE A 51 13.85 2.24 8.83
N ALA A 52 13.48 2.20 10.11
CA ALA A 52 14.07 3.05 11.15
C ALA A 52 14.11 4.55 10.76
N GLY A 53 13.04 5.02 10.11
CA GLY A 53 12.90 6.41 9.66
C GLY A 53 13.62 6.77 8.35
N ARG A 54 14.25 5.81 7.66
CA ARG A 54 14.91 6.02 6.37
C ARG A 54 14.16 5.34 5.24
N ASN A 55 14.07 5.99 4.08
CA ASN A 55 13.50 5.39 2.87
C ASN A 55 14.37 4.21 2.42
N SER A 56 13.76 3.02 2.33
CA SER A 56 14.38 1.77 1.93
C SER A 56 13.94 1.30 0.54
N GLY A 57 13.01 2.01 -0.11
CA GLY A 57 12.48 1.68 -1.41
C GLY A 57 11.04 2.16 -1.60
N SER A 58 10.63 2.34 -2.85
CA SER A 58 9.28 2.71 -3.22
C SER A 58 8.81 1.95 -4.46
N CYS A 59 7.51 1.69 -4.58
CA CYS A 59 6.90 1.13 -5.78
C CYS A 59 5.58 1.83 -6.12
N LYS A 60 5.25 1.87 -7.40
CA LYS A 60 3.94 2.36 -7.87
C LYS A 60 2.89 1.26 -7.79
N ILE A 61 1.67 1.67 -7.46
CA ILE A 61 0.46 0.85 -7.43
C ILE A 61 -0.55 1.48 -8.37
N HIS A 62 -1.05 0.69 -9.34
CA HIS A 62 -2.15 1.11 -10.21
C HIS A 62 -3.42 0.35 -9.81
N LEU A 63 -4.41 1.05 -9.28
CA LEU A 63 -5.64 0.45 -8.74
C LEU A 63 -6.44 -0.35 -9.79
N PRO A 64 -6.61 0.12 -11.05
CA PRO A 64 -7.26 -0.68 -12.08
C PRO A 64 -6.58 -2.03 -12.31
N ASP A 65 -5.24 -2.08 -12.30
CA ASP A 65 -4.49 -3.32 -12.48
C ASP A 65 -4.73 -4.29 -11.32
N ILE A 66 -4.80 -3.77 -10.09
CA ILE A 66 -5.11 -4.58 -8.90
C ILE A 66 -6.52 -5.16 -9.01
N ALA A 67 -7.52 -4.34 -9.36
CA ALA A 67 -8.90 -4.79 -9.53
C ALA A 67 -9.01 -5.87 -10.61
N PHE A 68 -8.34 -5.68 -11.75
CA PHE A 68 -8.33 -6.67 -12.83
C PHE A 68 -7.68 -7.99 -12.42
N LYS A 69 -6.54 -7.94 -11.72
CA LYS A 69 -5.86 -9.14 -11.19
C LYS A 69 -6.74 -9.90 -10.20
N LEU A 70 -7.44 -9.18 -9.32
CA LEU A 70 -8.33 -9.77 -8.32
C LEU A 70 -9.61 -10.35 -8.91
N ALA A 71 -10.11 -9.80 -10.03
CA ALA A 71 -11.25 -10.38 -10.74
C ALA A 71 -10.93 -11.77 -11.31
N SER A 72 -9.66 -12.02 -11.64
CA SER A 72 -9.19 -13.31 -12.15
C SER A 72 -8.73 -14.26 -11.03
N ASP A 73 -8.17 -13.72 -9.94
CA ASP A 73 -7.64 -14.47 -8.81
C ASP A 73 -7.87 -13.67 -7.51
N PRO A 74 -8.93 -13.95 -6.73
CA PRO A 74 -9.28 -13.16 -5.55
C PRO A 74 -8.26 -13.30 -4.40
N ASP A 75 -7.50 -14.40 -4.36
CA ASP A 75 -6.50 -14.67 -3.31
C ASP A 75 -5.08 -14.21 -3.72
N ARG A 76 -4.98 -13.46 -4.82
CA ARG A 76 -3.70 -13.07 -5.42
C ARG A 76 -2.78 -12.38 -4.40
N LEU A 77 -1.57 -12.92 -4.31
CA LEU A 77 -0.48 -12.32 -3.55
C LEU A 77 0.36 -11.42 -4.46
N TRP A 78 0.99 -10.41 -3.85
CA TRP A 78 1.90 -9.50 -4.52
C TRP A 78 3.19 -9.33 -3.71
N GLN A 79 4.32 -9.35 -4.42
CA GLN A 79 5.65 -9.20 -3.84
C GLN A 79 6.33 -7.94 -4.41
N PRO A 80 5.99 -6.74 -3.90
CA PRO A 80 6.58 -5.49 -4.38
C PRO A 80 8.06 -5.34 -4.04
N PHE A 81 8.52 -6.05 -3.00
CA PHE A 81 9.92 -6.11 -2.59
C PHE A 81 10.29 -7.56 -2.30
N PRO A 82 11.57 -7.96 -2.49
CA PRO A 82 12.01 -9.34 -2.27
C PRO A 82 11.68 -9.89 -0.88
N TYR A 83 11.60 -9.02 0.12
CA TYR A 83 11.34 -9.38 1.52
C TYR A 83 9.87 -9.23 1.95
N LEU A 84 8.97 -8.76 1.08
CA LEU A 84 7.59 -8.41 1.45
C LEU A 84 6.57 -9.08 0.56
N THR A 85 5.71 -9.91 1.15
CA THR A 85 4.55 -10.49 0.48
C THR A 85 3.26 -9.91 1.05
N LEU A 86 2.40 -9.41 0.18
CA LEU A 86 1.12 -8.78 0.50
C LEU A 86 -0.05 -9.55 -0.12
N SER A 87 -1.22 -9.53 0.52
CA SER A 87 -2.48 -9.88 -0.15
C SER A 87 -3.00 -8.67 -0.92
N LEU A 88 -3.21 -8.82 -2.24
CA LEU A 88 -3.74 -7.74 -3.06
C LEU A 88 -5.16 -7.35 -2.65
N GLN A 89 -6.00 -8.32 -2.27
CA GLN A 89 -7.36 -8.07 -1.83
C GLN A 89 -7.39 -7.23 -0.56
N ALA A 90 -6.62 -7.63 0.46
CA ALA A 90 -6.56 -6.88 1.72
C ALA A 90 -5.92 -5.50 1.51
N LEU A 91 -4.93 -5.38 0.62
CA LEU A 91 -4.33 -4.09 0.25
C LEU A 91 -5.36 -3.19 -0.43
N LEU A 92 -6.14 -3.70 -1.38
CA LEU A 92 -7.19 -2.94 -2.05
C LEU A 92 -8.23 -2.46 -1.04
N ILE A 93 -8.70 -3.34 -0.14
CA ILE A 93 -9.65 -2.95 0.92
C ILE A 93 -9.04 -1.87 1.82
N LEU A 94 -7.77 -1.97 2.20
CA LEU A 94 -7.07 -0.95 3.00
C LEU A 94 -7.10 0.41 2.28
N ILE A 95 -6.74 0.44 0.99
CA ILE A 95 -6.74 1.65 0.19
C ILE A 95 -8.16 2.21 0.06
N LEU A 96 -9.15 1.39 -0.29
CA LEU A 96 -10.53 1.88 -0.42
C LEU A 96 -11.11 2.38 0.91
N SER A 97 -10.70 1.81 2.05
CA SER A 97 -11.25 2.16 3.36
C SER A 97 -10.60 3.35 4.06
N ASP A 98 -9.31 3.63 3.82
CA ASP A 98 -8.63 4.77 4.47
C ASP A 98 -8.26 5.89 3.46
N PHE A 99 -8.18 5.62 2.16
CA PHE A 99 -7.64 6.56 1.18
C PHE A 99 -8.70 7.49 0.56
N TYR A 100 -9.97 7.08 0.54
CA TYR A 100 -11.08 8.00 0.21
C TYR A 100 -11.40 8.98 1.36
N SER A 101 -10.53 9.04 2.38
CA SER A 101 -10.59 9.98 3.49
C SER A 101 -9.27 10.76 3.66
N VAL A 102 -8.72 11.37 2.58
CA VAL A 102 -7.76 12.50 2.55
C VAL A 102 -6.58 12.52 3.57
N THR A 103 -6.22 11.40 4.19
CA THR A 103 -5.19 11.34 5.24
C THR A 103 -4.23 10.17 5.03
N PRO A 104 -2.92 10.38 5.29
CA PRO A 104 -1.92 9.34 5.10
C PRO A 104 -2.18 8.13 6.00
N ILE A 105 -2.13 6.94 5.39
CA ILE A 105 -2.38 5.67 6.10
C ILE A 105 -1.10 5.21 6.78
N HIS A 106 -1.10 5.20 8.11
CA HIS A 106 -0.02 4.60 8.89
C HIS A 106 -0.37 3.14 9.27
N VAL A 107 0.13 2.18 8.51
CA VAL A 107 0.01 0.75 8.85
C VAL A 107 1.14 0.35 9.79
N LYS A 108 0.90 0.40 11.10
CA LYS A 108 1.78 -0.16 12.14
C LYS A 108 1.50 -1.64 12.28
N LEU A 109 2.46 -2.54 12.49
CA LEU A 109 2.23 -3.98 12.77
C LEU A 109 1.94 -4.23 14.27
N SER A 110 0.97 -5.10 14.61
CA SER A 110 0.61 -5.52 15.97
C SER A 110 0.50 -7.05 16.01
N LYS A 111 1.08 -7.65 17.06
CA LYS A 111 1.23 -9.10 17.25
C LYS A 111 -0.11 -9.77 17.56
N ASN A 112 -0.31 -10.97 17.01
CA ASN A 112 -0.84 -12.10 17.77
C ASN A 112 0.38 -12.96 18.15
#